data_AF-A0A951B000-F1
#
_entry.id   AF-A0A951B000-F1
#
_cell.length_a   1.000
_cell.length_b   1.000
_cell.length_c   1.000
_cell.angle_alpha   90.00
_cell.angle_beta   90.00
_cell.angle_gamma   90.00
#
_symmetry.space_group_name_H-M   'P 1'
#
loop_
_entity.id
_entity.type
_entity.pdbx_description
1 polymer ?
#
loop_
_entity_poly.entity_id
_entity_poly.type
_entity_poly.pdbx_seq_one_letter_code
_entity_poly.pdbx_strand_id
1 'polypeptide(L)'
;MADAEASCTPCFLCGRPIDYQLTRARPLHRLAGTVHHIIGLAQGGDPLDPTNLVPAHRGCNTRESNRLRAGKPSMILMRQPLLTIAARNSRQW
;
A
#
# COMPACT_ATOMS: atom_id res chain seq x y z
N MET A 1 -1.95 16.88 -29.90
CA MET A 1 -2.34 17.83 -28.84
C MET A 1 -2.47 17.04 -27.55
N ALA A 2 -1.41 17.06 -26.73
CA ALA A 2 -1.27 16.57 -25.35
C ALA A 2 -2.19 15.43 -24.88
N ASP A 3 -1.81 14.18 -25.16
CA ASP A 3 -2.25 13.02 -24.40
C ASP A 3 -1.64 13.12 -23.00
N ALA A 4 -2.36 13.78 -22.09
CA ALA A 4 -2.03 13.79 -20.68
C ALA A 4 -2.21 12.37 -20.14
N GLU A 5 -1.15 11.56 -20.23
CA GLU A 5 -0.93 10.41 -19.36
C GLU A 5 -0.90 10.92 -17.92
N ALA A 6 -2.08 11.20 -17.38
CA ALA A 6 -2.31 11.26 -15.95
C ALA A 6 -1.80 9.90 -15.46
N SER A 7 -0.64 9.93 -14.82
CA SER A 7 0.05 8.77 -14.25
C SER A 7 -0.84 8.14 -13.20
N CYS A 8 -1.86 7.40 -13.64
CA CYS A 8 -2.91 6.77 -12.86
C CYS A 8 -2.36 5.53 -12.18
N THR A 9 -1.28 5.70 -11.41
CA THR A 9 -0.62 4.62 -10.71
C THR A 9 -1.68 3.91 -9.86
N PRO A 10 -1.90 2.61 -10.06
CA PRO A 10 -2.97 1.90 -9.39
C PRO A 10 -2.66 1.82 -7.90
N CYS A 11 -3.70 1.93 -7.08
CA CYS A 11 -3.62 1.69 -5.66
C CYS A 11 -3.22 0.23 -5.41
N PHE A 12 -2.07 0.02 -4.76
CA PHE A 12 -1.54 -1.32 -4.48
C PHE A 12 -2.53 -2.20 -3.68
N LEU A 13 -3.31 -1.58 -2.79
CA LEU A 13 -4.26 -2.27 -1.90
C LEU A 13 -5.61 -2.64 -2.53
N CYS A 14 -6.07 -1.96 -3.59
CA CYS A 14 -7.38 -2.26 -4.21
C CYS A 14 -7.32 -2.45 -5.73
N GLY A 15 -6.19 -2.14 -6.37
CA GLY A 15 -5.96 -2.26 -7.81
C GLY A 15 -6.61 -1.16 -8.66
N ARG A 16 -7.34 -0.21 -8.07
CA ARG A 16 -8.02 0.88 -8.79
C ARG A 16 -7.09 2.07 -9.01
N PRO A 17 -7.24 2.84 -10.10
CA PRO A 17 -6.42 4.01 -10.37
C PRO A 17 -6.57 5.06 -9.26
N ILE A 18 -5.48 5.79 -8.99
CA ILE A 18 -5.47 6.94 -8.07
C ILE A 18 -5.64 8.22 -8.89
N ASP A 19 -6.60 9.04 -8.50
CA ASP A 19 -6.78 10.37 -9.07
C ASP A 19 -5.87 11.39 -8.36
N TYR A 20 -4.80 11.78 -9.04
CA TYR A 20 -3.83 12.74 -8.51
C TYR A 20 -4.35 14.19 -8.54
N GLN A 21 -5.30 14.52 -9.43
CA GLN A 21 -5.98 15.83 -9.40
C GLN A 21 -6.82 15.94 -8.14
N LEU A 22 -7.59 14.90 -7.83
CA LEU A 22 -8.33 14.79 -6.58
C LEU A 22 -7.41 14.83 -5.35
N THR A 23 -6.23 14.22 -5.45
CA THR A 23 -5.23 14.24 -4.37
C THR A 23 -4.75 15.66 -4.08
N ARG A 24 -4.50 16.46 -5.12
CA ARG A 24 -4.08 17.87 -4.99
C ARG A 24 -5.21 18.77 -4.51
N ALA A 25 -6.43 18.57 -5.03
CA ALA A 25 -7.58 19.41 -4.70
C ALA A 25 -8.19 19.07 -3.33
N ARG A 26 -8.22 17.79 -2.95
CA ARG A 26 -8.83 17.28 -1.71
C ARG A 26 -7.97 16.18 -1.09
N PRO A 27 -6.82 16.51 -0.49
CA PRO A 27 -5.89 15.52 0.06
C PRO A 27 -6.49 14.68 1.19
N LEU A 28 -7.52 15.19 1.87
CA LEU A 28 -8.23 14.47 2.92
C LEU A 28 -9.28 13.47 2.39
N HIS A 29 -9.57 13.47 1.09
CA HIS A 29 -10.58 12.61 0.51
C HIS A 29 -10.17 11.12 0.57
N ARG A 30 -11.14 10.22 0.70
CA ARG A 30 -10.89 8.77 0.82
C ARG A 30 -10.14 8.19 -0.39
N LEU A 31 -10.43 8.74 -1.58
CA LEU A 31 -9.82 8.35 -2.86
C LEU A 31 -8.57 9.16 -3.22
N ALA A 32 -8.14 10.10 -2.37
CA ALA A 32 -6.86 10.77 -2.57
C ALA A 32 -5.71 9.77 -2.43
N GLY A 33 -4.63 9.97 -3.18
CA GLY A 33 -3.40 9.19 -3.13
C GLY A 33 -2.59 9.48 -1.87
N THR A 34 -1.98 8.43 -1.32
CA THR A 34 -1.07 8.46 -0.18
C THR A 34 0.02 7.40 -0.37
N VAL A 35 1.14 7.55 0.34
CA VAL A 35 2.19 6.53 0.42
C VAL A 35 1.82 5.52 1.51
N HIS A 36 1.90 4.24 1.18
CA HIS A 36 1.64 3.12 2.10
C HIS A 36 2.91 2.30 2.27
N HIS A 37 3.19 1.89 3.51
CA HIS A 37 4.30 1.01 3.83
C HIS A 37 3.82 -0.45 3.69
N ILE A 38 4.47 -1.27 2.86
CA ILE A 38 4.14 -2.69 2.70
C ILE A 38 4.28 -3.41 4.04
N ILE A 39 5.40 -3.19 4.72
CA ILE A 39 5.68 -3.61 6.09
C ILE A 39 5.51 -2.37 6.97
N GLY A 40 4.52 -2.42 7.86
CA GLY A 40 4.26 -1.32 8.78
C GLY A 40 5.42 -1.11 9.76
N LEU A 41 5.59 0.12 10.24
CA LEU A 41 6.65 0.47 11.20
C LEU A 41 6.62 -0.39 12.47
N ALA A 42 5.42 -0.72 12.95
CA ALA A 42 5.24 -1.59 14.12
C ALA A 42 5.72 -3.04 13.90
N GLN A 43 5.88 -3.46 12.64
CA GLN A 43 6.38 -4.78 12.26
C GLN A 43 7.89 -4.74 11.89
N GLY A 44 8.56 -3.61 12.10
CA GLY A 44 9.99 -3.45 11.79
C GLY A 44 10.29 -3.05 10.35
N GLY A 45 9.30 -2.55 9.60
CA GLY A 45 9.53 -2.00 8.26
C GLY A 45 10.34 -0.71 8.30
N ASP A 46 11.27 -0.55 7.35
CA ASP A 46 12.05 0.68 7.20
C ASP A 46 11.16 1.82 6.66
N PRO A 47 11.12 3.00 7.31
CA PRO A 47 10.32 4.15 6.87
C PRO A 47 10.78 4.78 5.55
N LEU A 48 12.05 4.60 5.17
CA LEU A 48 12.67 5.30 4.03
C LEU A 48 13.06 4.36 2.89
N ASP A 49 12.93 3.04 3.08
CA ASP A 49 13.18 2.07 2.02
C ASP A 49 12.15 2.23 0.89
N PRO A 50 12.56 2.66 -0.32
CA PRO A 50 11.64 2.84 -1.43
C PRO A 50 10.97 1.53 -1.88
N THR A 51 11.56 0.37 -1.57
CA THR A 51 10.95 -0.93 -1.86
C THR A 51 9.81 -1.26 -0.88
N ASN A 52 9.79 -0.62 0.29
CA ASN A 52 8.72 -0.72 1.27
C ASN A 52 7.60 0.31 1.02
N LEU A 53 7.75 1.24 0.07
CA LEU A 53 6.78 2.31 -0.19
C LEU A 53 5.98 2.05 -1.47
N VAL A 54 4.65 2.02 -1.34
CA VAL A 54 3.73 1.80 -2.47
C VAL A 54 2.61 2.84 -2.49
N PRO A 55 2.09 3.18 -3.69
CA PRO A 55 0.97 4.11 -3.80
C PRO A 55 -0.34 3.44 -3.39
N ALA A 56 -1.13 4.12 -2.55
CA ALA A 56 -2.45 3.66 -2.14
C ALA A 56 -3.42 4.82 -1.90
N HIS A 57 -4.72 4.58 -2.05
CA HIS A 57 -5.73 5.54 -1.60
C HIS A 57 -5.65 5.73 -0.08
N ARG A 58 -5.86 6.96 0.39
CA ARG A 58 -5.91 7.34 1.80
C ARG A 58 -6.81 6.41 2.60
N GLY A 59 -8.01 6.16 2.08
CA GLY A 59 -8.97 5.28 2.72
C GLY A 59 -8.58 3.81 2.74
N CYS A 60 -7.86 3.32 1.72
CA CYS A 60 -7.33 1.96 1.73
C CYS A 60 -6.20 1.83 2.75
N ASN A 61 -5.29 2.80 2.78
CA ASN A 61 -4.18 2.87 3.72
C ASN A 61 -4.65 2.90 5.18
N THR A 62 -5.64 3.73 5.52
CA THR A 62 -6.23 3.76 6.87
C THR A 62 -6.93 2.45 7.23
N ARG A 63 -7.66 1.83 6.29
CA ARG A 63 -8.33 0.54 6.54
C ARG A 63 -7.33 -0.57 6.83
N GLU A 64 -6.23 -0.62 6.08
CA GLU A 64 -5.16 -1.58 6.29
C GLU A 64 -4.48 -1.36 7.64
N SER A 65 -4.15 -0.12 7.97
CA SER A 65 -3.56 0.24 9.26
C SER A 65 -4.46 -0.17 10.44
N ASN A 66 -5.77 0.09 10.34
CA ASN A 66 -6.74 -0.32 11.36
C ASN A 66 -6.88 -1.84 11.47
N ARG A 67 -6.76 -2.56 10.34
CA ARG A 67 -6.78 -4.03 10.29
C ARG A 67 -5.59 -4.61 11.05
N LEU A 68 -4.38 -4.12 10.75
CA LEU A 68 -3.14 -4.52 11.41
C LEU A 68 -3.16 -4.22 12.92
N ARG A 69 -3.67 -3.04 13.32
CA ARG A 69 -3.86 -2.67 14.74
C ARG A 69 -4.84 -3.59 15.48
N ALA A 70 -5.84 -4.12 14.78
CA ALA A 70 -6.80 -5.07 15.32
C ALA A 70 -6.28 -6.52 15.33
N GLY A 71 -5.00 -6.76 15.05
CA GLY A 71 -4.40 -8.10 14.99
C GLY A 71 -4.87 -8.93 13.79
N LYS A 72 -5.53 -8.31 12.81
CA LYS A 72 -5.98 -9.01 11.59
C LYS A 72 -4.83 -9.09 10.59
N PRO A 73 -4.76 -10.15 9.76
CA PRO A 73 -3.69 -10.27 8.78
C PRO A 73 -3.78 -9.17 7.72
N SER A 74 -2.63 -8.81 7.16
CA SER A 74 -2.51 -7.79 6.11
C SER A 74 -3.32 -8.14 4.86
N MET A 75 -3.99 -7.15 4.26
CA MET A 75 -4.64 -7.34 2.96
C MET A 75 -3.64 -7.58 1.82
N ILE A 76 -2.36 -7.19 1.99
CA ILE A 76 -1.31 -7.49 1.01
C ILE A 76 -1.07 -9.01 0.97
N LEU A 77 -0.88 -9.64 2.13
CA LEU A 77 -0.75 -11.11 2.21
C LEU A 77 -2.00 -11.84 1.70
N MET A 78 -3.19 -11.25 1.84
CA MET A 78 -4.44 -11.86 1.37
C MET A 78 -4.68 -11.74 -0.14
N ARG A 79 -3.99 -10.84 -0.85
CA ARG A 79 -4.24 -10.53 -2.27
C ARG A 79 -3.12 -10.94 -3.21
N GLN A 80 -2.06 -11.57 -2.70
CA GLN A 80 -1.06 -12.18 -3.58
C GLN A 80 -1.71 -13.39 -4.28
N PRO A 81 -1.68 -13.49 -5.62
CA PRO A 81 -1.77 -14.81 -6.23
C PRO A 81 -0.61 -15.62 -5.67
N LEU A 82 -0.87 -16.88 -5.30
CA LEU A 82 0.10 -17.81 -4.70
C LEU A 82 1.41 -17.89 -5.51
N LEU A 83 2.33 -16.97 -5.29
CA LEU A 83 3.69 -17.03 -5.81
C LEU A 83 4.62 -16.60 -4.69
N THR A 84 5.21 -17.63 -4.08
CA THR A 84 6.41 -17.58 -3.23
C THR A 84 6.18 -17.45 -1.71
N ILE A 85 5.58 -18.49 -1.11
CA ILE A 85 6.14 -19.01 0.15
C ILE A 85 7.47 -19.68 -0.24
N ALA A 86 8.56 -18.92 -0.27
CA ALA A 86 9.90 -19.50 -0.26
C ALA A 86 10.79 -18.64 0.63
N ALA A 87 11.41 -19.32 1.61
CA ALA A 87 12.55 -18.86 2.42
C ALA A 87 12.24 -17.72 3.42
N ARG A 88 12.49 -17.82 4.74
CA ARG A 88 13.30 -18.75 5.53
C ARG A 88 12.76 -18.75 6.97
N ASN A 89 12.24 -19.89 7.42
CA ASN A 89 12.33 -20.26 8.82
C ASN A 89 13.52 -21.22 8.94
N SER A 90 14.66 -20.71 9.42
CA SER A 90 15.79 -21.54 9.86
C SER A 90 16.76 -20.69 10.67
N ARG A 91 16.42 -20.47 11.95
CA ARG A 91 17.41 -20.29 13.01
C ARG A 91 17.08 -21.32 14.09
N GLN A 92 17.64 -22.51 13.88
CA GLN A 92 18.07 -23.38 14.96
C GLN A 92 19.39 -22.80 15.52
N TRP A 93 19.74 -23.25 16.72
CA TRP A 93 20.84 -22.82 17.61
C TRP A 93 20.50 -21.59 18.46
#